data_AF-A0A951EC17-F1
#
_entry.id   AF-A0A951EC17-F1
#
_cell.length_a   1.000
_cell.length_b   1.000
_cell.length_c   1.000
_cell.angle_alpha   90.00
_cell.angle_beta   90.00
_cell.angle_gamma   90.00
#
_symmetry.space_group_name_H-M   'P 1'
#
loop_
_entity.id
_entity.type
_entity.pdbx_description
1 polymer ?
#
loop_
_entity_poly.entity_id
_entity_poly.type
_entity_poly.pdbx_seq_one_letter_code
_entity_poly.pdbx_strand_id
1 'polypeptide(L)'
;MSGTTPFPLGVYVGNPNGNDQAANAQFEAAFDQFSHDLGARPAFMDAYTDNAFGDPSTWAGNAGWSAWSWAQTGSNYVGPGSGVVPVVGVPMSWAGADGSNVDAAYRALASGAYDADIKAVADAWFDQGYTTVQFRLGYEFNIPSISWDVLDASAPSAAADFVAAFRRMASDIHAEAAARGVTAQIVWNPGSWTSGNTTQLYPGDQYVDITSLDLYSPTWTGDFTDWADGGTQQVDPTAWASNPVNREHFWNWTNATAQDPTPGLSAPGWSMQDAIQFAREHGKPLSISETGAGNAPSSPASYGPVDDPDFVRWLSGTLAAAEQQGVTIQNVDIWDTGNSYFSNGTRAQEAAAWNQYFGAGTATPPPPPNNPSTVTIGSGPDTLALQVSEDAWNGDAQFTIAVDGVQIGGTQTATASHAAGQSQTFNVLGSFGPGTHAARVDFLNDAYGGSSSTDRNLYVTAATADGVTVPGAVLNEYSGGAQSFSFSLPGGSSPPPPVSIGSGPDTLALQVSEDAWNGDAQFTVAVDGQQIGGTETATASHASGQTQLLNVLGSFAAGSHTVTVDFLNDAWGGTSATDRNLYVTGASINGTAVPGATLSEYSGGPQSFGFSVLAGTGS
;
A
#
# COMPACT_ATOMS: atom_id res chain seq x y z
N MET A 1 -5.93 -7.20 29.63
CA MET A 1 -4.63 -6.93 28.98
C MET A 1 -4.82 -5.70 28.11
N SER A 2 -3.98 -4.66 28.25
CA SER A 2 -4.15 -3.35 27.60
C SER A 2 -2.89 -2.96 26.81
N GLY A 3 -2.27 -3.93 26.15
CA GLY A 3 -1.12 -3.65 25.30
C GLY A 3 -1.57 -3.12 23.95
N THR A 4 -0.87 -2.12 23.42
CA THR A 4 -1.13 -1.58 22.08
C THR A 4 -0.58 -2.55 21.04
N THR A 5 -1.43 -2.98 20.12
CA THR A 5 -1.04 -3.81 18.97
C THR A 5 -0.69 -2.93 17.76
N PRO A 6 0.13 -3.39 16.80
CA PRO A 6 0.44 -2.64 15.59
C PRO A 6 -0.79 -2.32 14.73
N PHE A 7 -1.73 -3.26 14.64
CA PHE A 7 -3.00 -3.11 13.94
C PHE A 7 -4.15 -3.47 14.90
N PRO A 8 -5.39 -2.98 14.67
CA PRO A 8 -6.54 -3.39 15.47
C PRO A 8 -6.76 -4.91 15.34
N LEU A 9 -6.59 -5.62 16.45
CA LEU A 9 -6.58 -7.08 16.50
C LEU A 9 -8.00 -7.64 16.50
N GLY A 10 -8.29 -8.56 15.58
CA GLY A 10 -9.50 -9.39 15.60
C GLY A 10 -9.17 -10.87 15.63
N VAL A 11 -10.19 -11.70 15.87
CA VAL A 11 -10.01 -13.15 15.98
C VAL A 11 -11.27 -13.94 15.63
N TYR A 12 -11.09 -15.17 15.19
CA TYR A 12 -12.10 -16.22 15.30
C TYR A 12 -11.54 -17.47 16.00
N VAL A 13 -12.04 -17.74 17.21
CA VAL A 13 -11.72 -18.95 18.02
C VAL A 13 -12.90 -19.94 18.10
N GLY A 14 -13.93 -19.73 17.28
CA GLY A 14 -15.23 -20.41 17.39
C GLY A 14 -16.24 -19.61 18.21
N ASN A 15 -17.51 -20.02 18.17
CA ASN A 15 -18.60 -19.30 18.83
C ASN A 15 -18.84 -19.76 20.28
N PRO A 16 -19.17 -18.83 21.21
CA PRO A 16 -19.71 -19.20 22.50
C PRO A 16 -21.06 -19.91 22.35
N ASN A 17 -21.41 -20.74 23.33
CA ASN A 17 -22.70 -21.42 23.40
C ASN A 17 -23.35 -21.20 24.77
N GLY A 18 -24.23 -20.20 24.87
CA GLY A 18 -24.92 -19.86 26.10
C GLY A 18 -25.83 -20.95 26.67
N ASN A 19 -26.17 -21.98 25.89
CA ASN A 19 -26.96 -23.14 26.35
C ASN A 19 -26.08 -24.32 26.81
N ASP A 20 -24.80 -24.33 26.47
CA ASP A 20 -23.87 -25.41 26.79
C ASP A 20 -22.66 -24.85 27.53
N GLN A 21 -22.67 -25.02 28.85
CA GLN A 21 -21.60 -24.53 29.72
C GLN A 21 -20.23 -25.11 29.36
N ALA A 22 -20.15 -26.35 28.87
CA ALA A 22 -18.89 -26.97 28.52
C ALA A 22 -18.33 -26.37 27.22
N ALA A 23 -19.17 -26.22 26.20
CA ALA A 23 -18.78 -25.56 24.96
C ALA A 23 -18.43 -24.07 25.18
N ASN A 24 -19.17 -23.38 26.05
CA ASN A 24 -18.85 -22.00 26.40
C ASN A 24 -17.50 -21.89 27.12
N ALA A 25 -17.20 -22.80 28.06
CA ALA A 25 -15.89 -22.82 28.72
C ALA A 25 -14.73 -23.13 27.76
N GLN A 26 -14.98 -23.93 26.71
CA GLN A 26 -14.00 -24.16 25.64
C GLN A 26 -13.73 -22.89 24.82
N PHE A 27 -14.79 -22.15 24.47
CA PHE A 27 -14.66 -20.84 23.83
C PHE A 27 -13.86 -19.86 24.70
N GLU A 28 -14.21 -19.72 25.98
CA GLU A 28 -13.53 -18.83 26.92
C GLU A 28 -12.04 -19.18 27.04
N ALA A 29 -11.71 -20.48 27.14
CA ALA A 29 -10.33 -20.94 27.20
C ALA A 29 -9.55 -20.66 25.91
N ALA A 30 -10.16 -20.83 24.73
CA ALA A 30 -9.53 -20.52 23.46
C ALA A 30 -9.30 -19.01 23.30
N PHE A 31 -10.29 -18.19 23.64
CA PHE A 31 -10.19 -16.73 23.63
C PHE A 31 -9.10 -16.21 24.58
N ASP A 32 -9.02 -16.79 25.79
CA ASP A 32 -8.00 -16.45 26.79
C ASP A 32 -6.61 -16.87 26.31
N GLN A 33 -6.49 -18.05 25.68
CA GLN A 33 -5.22 -18.53 25.13
C GLN A 33 -4.73 -17.65 23.97
N PHE A 34 -5.59 -17.32 23.01
CA PHE A 34 -5.26 -16.37 21.94
C PHE A 34 -4.82 -15.02 22.52
N SER A 35 -5.60 -14.47 23.46
CA SER A 35 -5.30 -13.18 24.08
C SER A 35 -3.97 -13.19 24.85
N HIS A 36 -3.65 -14.32 25.49
CA HIS A 36 -2.37 -14.53 26.16
C HIS A 36 -1.22 -14.58 25.16
N ASP A 37 -1.37 -15.38 24.10
CA ASP A 37 -0.33 -15.60 23.10
C ASP A 37 -0.03 -14.32 22.32
N LEU A 38 -1.02 -13.46 22.08
CA LEU A 38 -0.84 -12.16 21.44
C LEU A 38 -0.47 -11.06 22.46
N GLY A 39 -0.55 -11.33 23.76
CA GLY A 39 -0.35 -10.33 24.82
C GLY A 39 -1.36 -9.18 24.81
N ALA A 40 -2.40 -9.29 23.99
CA ALA A 40 -3.43 -8.29 23.77
C ALA A 40 -4.79 -8.98 23.62
N ARG A 41 -5.81 -8.29 24.11
CA ARG A 41 -7.19 -8.74 23.93
C ARG A 41 -7.68 -8.25 22.57
N PRO A 42 -8.31 -9.11 21.74
CA PRO A 42 -8.86 -8.67 20.46
C PRO A 42 -9.98 -7.65 20.65
N ALA A 43 -10.03 -6.69 19.74
CA ALA A 43 -11.05 -5.66 19.64
C ALA A 43 -12.20 -6.06 18.69
N PHE A 44 -11.98 -7.06 17.85
CA PHE A 44 -12.96 -7.58 16.89
C PHE A 44 -13.09 -9.10 17.04
N MET A 45 -14.26 -9.65 16.74
CA MET A 45 -14.42 -11.09 16.59
C MET A 45 -15.48 -11.41 15.56
N ASP A 46 -15.25 -12.47 14.77
CA ASP A 46 -16.19 -12.93 13.75
C ASP A 46 -17.35 -13.72 14.33
N ALA A 47 -18.53 -13.48 13.76
CA ALA A 47 -19.75 -14.22 13.97
C ALA A 47 -20.43 -14.49 12.63
N TYR A 48 -21.33 -15.48 12.58
CA TYR A 48 -22.00 -15.87 11.34
C TYR A 48 -23.50 -15.98 11.54
N THR A 49 -24.23 -15.47 10.56
CA THR A 49 -25.64 -15.81 10.35
C THR A 49 -25.72 -17.03 9.45
N ASP A 50 -26.30 -18.11 9.96
CA ASP A 50 -26.37 -19.40 9.27
C ASP A 50 -27.42 -19.40 8.15
N ASN A 51 -27.01 -19.78 6.94
CA ASN A 51 -27.87 -19.90 5.76
C ASN A 51 -28.37 -21.33 5.49
N ALA A 52 -27.99 -22.31 6.30
CA ALA A 52 -28.33 -23.72 6.08
C ALA A 52 -29.80 -24.03 6.37
N PHE A 53 -30.53 -23.13 7.03
CA PHE A 53 -31.90 -23.35 7.53
C PHE A 53 -32.95 -22.43 6.89
N GLY A 54 -32.82 -22.14 5.60
CA GLY A 54 -33.86 -21.46 4.81
C GLY A 54 -33.56 -20.02 4.45
N ASP A 55 -34.59 -19.32 3.99
CA ASP A 55 -34.51 -17.95 3.48
C ASP A 55 -34.33 -16.89 4.59
N PRO A 56 -34.20 -15.59 4.27
CA PRO A 56 -33.95 -14.57 5.27
C PRO A 56 -34.92 -14.54 6.46
N SER A 57 -36.14 -15.07 6.32
CA SER A 57 -37.11 -15.12 7.41
C SER A 57 -36.65 -15.96 8.62
N THR A 58 -35.66 -16.85 8.44
CA THR A 58 -35.08 -17.64 9.54
C THR A 58 -33.76 -17.08 10.07
N TRP A 59 -33.11 -16.18 9.33
CA TRP A 59 -31.80 -15.63 9.65
C TRP A 59 -31.83 -14.78 10.91
N ALA A 60 -32.87 -13.98 11.11
CA ALA A 60 -33.01 -13.15 12.32
C ALA A 60 -33.05 -13.98 13.61
N GLY A 61 -33.69 -15.15 13.58
CA GLY A 61 -33.71 -16.06 14.72
C GLY A 61 -32.32 -16.66 15.02
N ASN A 62 -31.57 -16.99 13.97
CA ASN A 62 -30.19 -17.48 14.09
C ASN A 62 -29.25 -16.38 14.61
N ALA A 63 -29.27 -15.20 14.01
CA ALA A 63 -28.51 -14.04 14.46
C ALA A 63 -28.85 -13.69 15.91
N GLY A 64 -30.14 -13.74 16.28
CA GLY A 64 -30.61 -13.53 17.65
C GLY A 64 -30.06 -14.55 18.64
N TRP A 65 -29.97 -15.81 18.24
CA TRP A 65 -29.34 -16.84 19.08
C TRP A 65 -27.83 -16.60 19.24
N SER A 66 -27.11 -16.29 18.15
CA SER A 66 -25.67 -15.99 18.19
C SER A 66 -25.37 -14.77 19.07
N ALA A 67 -26.08 -13.67 18.86
CA ALA A 67 -25.94 -12.45 19.66
C ALA A 67 -26.27 -12.70 21.14
N TRP A 68 -27.36 -13.42 21.45
CA TRP A 68 -27.70 -13.79 22.82
C TRP A 68 -26.62 -14.66 23.47
N SER A 69 -26.08 -15.63 22.72
CA SER A 69 -25.02 -16.53 23.18
C SER A 69 -23.76 -15.75 23.55
N TRP A 70 -23.35 -14.81 22.70
CA TRP A 70 -22.24 -13.88 22.97
C TRP A 70 -22.52 -13.04 24.22
N ALA A 71 -23.74 -12.52 24.38
CA ALA A 71 -24.12 -11.75 25.55
C ALA A 71 -24.00 -12.52 26.87
N GLN A 72 -24.15 -13.85 26.85
CA GLN A 72 -23.98 -14.68 28.06
C GLN A 72 -22.54 -14.71 28.58
N THR A 73 -21.55 -14.45 27.72
CA THR A 73 -20.13 -14.41 28.10
C THR A 73 -19.77 -13.16 28.92
N GLY A 74 -20.64 -12.14 28.88
CA GLY A 74 -20.46 -10.87 29.61
C GLY A 74 -19.27 -10.04 29.13
N SER A 75 -19.03 -8.92 29.81
CA SER A 75 -18.01 -7.93 29.42
C SER A 75 -16.56 -8.43 29.53
N ASN A 76 -16.33 -9.56 30.20
CA ASN A 76 -15.01 -10.19 30.29
C ASN A 76 -14.60 -10.89 28.99
N TYR A 77 -15.55 -11.21 28.13
CA TYR A 77 -15.35 -11.89 26.84
C TYR A 77 -16.10 -11.08 25.77
N VAL A 78 -16.97 -11.65 24.96
CA VAL A 78 -17.51 -10.93 23.79
C VAL A 78 -18.88 -10.31 24.01
N GLY A 79 -19.40 -10.35 25.23
CA GLY A 79 -20.70 -9.76 25.56
C GLY A 79 -20.73 -8.23 25.41
N PRO A 80 -21.94 -7.63 25.36
CA PRO A 80 -22.13 -6.18 25.33
C PRO A 80 -21.34 -5.44 26.42
N GLY A 81 -20.74 -4.31 26.07
CA GLY A 81 -19.90 -3.52 26.98
C GLY A 81 -18.48 -4.05 27.17
N SER A 82 -18.10 -5.15 26.52
CA SER A 82 -16.72 -5.67 26.50
C SER A 82 -15.73 -4.82 25.70
N GLY A 83 -16.25 -3.99 24.78
CA GLY A 83 -15.46 -3.29 23.77
C GLY A 83 -15.11 -4.12 22.54
N VAL A 84 -15.49 -5.40 22.49
CA VAL A 84 -15.36 -6.24 21.28
C VAL A 84 -16.46 -5.87 20.29
N VAL A 85 -16.07 -5.55 19.06
CA VAL A 85 -16.98 -5.28 17.95
C VAL A 85 -17.26 -6.59 17.20
N PRO A 86 -18.53 -7.01 17.07
CA PRO A 86 -18.88 -8.17 16.26
C PRO A 86 -18.66 -7.87 14.77
N VAL A 87 -18.01 -8.79 14.06
CA VAL A 87 -17.88 -8.83 12.61
C VAL A 87 -18.79 -9.94 12.09
N VAL A 88 -19.98 -9.56 11.64
CA VAL A 88 -21.09 -10.51 11.39
C VAL A 88 -21.17 -10.82 9.90
N GLY A 89 -20.82 -12.05 9.52
CA GLY A 89 -21.12 -12.59 8.19
C GLY A 89 -22.62 -12.70 7.98
N VAL A 90 -23.14 -12.04 6.94
CA VAL A 90 -24.56 -12.11 6.55
C VAL A 90 -24.66 -12.71 5.14
N PRO A 91 -25.31 -13.86 4.96
CA PRO A 91 -25.51 -14.48 3.66
C PRO A 91 -26.25 -13.59 2.67
N MET A 92 -26.06 -13.85 1.38
CA MET A 92 -26.87 -13.24 0.30
C MET A 92 -27.64 -14.27 -0.56
N SER A 93 -27.60 -15.53 -0.13
CA SER A 93 -28.32 -16.66 -0.72
C SER A 93 -28.51 -17.75 0.34
N TRP A 94 -29.44 -18.67 0.11
CA TRP A 94 -29.81 -19.73 1.05
C TRP A 94 -29.98 -21.09 0.38
N ALA A 95 -29.80 -22.16 1.15
CA ALA A 95 -30.14 -23.51 0.73
C ALA A 95 -31.64 -23.77 0.93
N GLY A 96 -32.37 -24.22 -0.10
CA GLY A 96 -33.71 -24.82 0.13
C GLY A 96 -34.89 -24.41 -0.77
N ALA A 97 -34.68 -23.85 -1.97
CA ALA A 97 -35.76 -23.77 -2.97
C ALA A 97 -35.32 -24.42 -4.28
N ASP A 98 -35.44 -25.74 -4.42
CA ASP A 98 -35.35 -26.50 -5.68
C ASP A 98 -34.43 -25.91 -6.79
N GLY A 99 -33.16 -25.67 -6.48
CA GLY A 99 -32.22 -25.09 -7.45
C GLY A 99 -32.50 -23.63 -7.81
N SER A 100 -32.91 -22.81 -6.84
CA SER A 100 -32.94 -21.35 -6.97
C SER A 100 -31.55 -20.90 -7.36
N ASN A 101 -31.38 -20.53 -8.63
CA ASN A 101 -30.23 -19.81 -9.14
C ASN A 101 -29.95 -18.68 -8.14
N VAL A 102 -28.71 -18.57 -7.65
CA VAL A 102 -28.26 -17.53 -6.71
C VAL A 102 -28.75 -16.11 -7.10
N ASP A 103 -28.84 -15.88 -8.41
CA ASP A 103 -29.40 -14.68 -9.05
C ASP A 103 -30.90 -14.42 -8.71
N ALA A 104 -31.70 -15.44 -8.45
CA ALA A 104 -33.07 -15.30 -7.96
C ALA A 104 -33.12 -14.81 -6.50
N ALA A 105 -32.19 -15.26 -5.65
CA ALA A 105 -32.06 -14.76 -4.28
C ALA A 105 -31.70 -13.28 -4.28
N TYR A 106 -30.76 -12.89 -5.14
CA TYR A 106 -30.39 -11.48 -5.33
C TYR A 106 -31.59 -10.63 -5.77
N ARG A 107 -32.38 -11.06 -6.75
CA ARG A 107 -33.60 -10.33 -7.12
C ARG A 107 -34.61 -10.21 -5.99
N ALA A 108 -34.80 -11.27 -5.19
CA ALA A 108 -35.73 -11.22 -4.07
C ALA A 108 -35.28 -10.20 -3.02
N LEU A 109 -34.00 -10.21 -2.66
CA LEU A 109 -33.37 -9.22 -1.77
C LEU A 109 -33.46 -7.81 -2.36
N ALA A 110 -33.08 -7.62 -3.62
CA ALA A 110 -33.11 -6.32 -4.30
C ALA A 110 -34.53 -5.73 -4.41
N SER A 111 -35.54 -6.58 -4.62
CA SER A 111 -36.96 -6.16 -4.66
C SER A 111 -37.46 -5.67 -3.30
N GLY A 112 -36.80 -6.11 -2.23
CA GLY A 112 -37.14 -5.82 -0.85
C GLY A 112 -38.18 -6.75 -0.24
N ALA A 113 -38.30 -7.96 -0.78
CA ALA A 113 -39.16 -8.99 -0.21
C ALA A 113 -38.77 -9.35 1.23
N TYR A 114 -37.50 -9.12 1.60
CA TYR A 114 -36.89 -9.51 2.87
C TYR A 114 -36.34 -8.32 3.69
N ASP A 115 -36.71 -7.08 3.37
CA ASP A 115 -36.24 -5.89 4.11
C ASP A 115 -36.42 -6.01 5.62
N ALA A 116 -37.59 -6.50 6.05
CA ALA A 116 -37.93 -6.64 7.46
C ALA A 116 -37.03 -7.69 8.13
N ASP A 117 -36.71 -8.76 7.41
CA ASP A 117 -35.87 -9.85 7.91
C ASP A 117 -34.40 -9.43 8.00
N ILE A 118 -33.90 -8.68 7.01
CA ILE A 118 -32.54 -8.12 7.04
C ILE A 118 -32.37 -7.11 8.17
N LYS A 119 -33.36 -6.23 8.38
CA LYS A 119 -33.38 -5.33 9.56
C LYS A 119 -33.40 -6.13 10.86
N ALA A 120 -34.20 -7.20 10.93
CA ALA A 120 -34.27 -8.06 12.10
C ALA A 120 -32.95 -8.78 12.41
N VAL A 121 -32.11 -9.09 11.41
CA VAL A 121 -30.74 -9.59 11.63
C VAL A 121 -29.87 -8.53 12.31
N ALA A 122 -29.97 -7.26 11.93
CA ALA A 122 -29.24 -6.19 12.60
C ALA A 122 -29.78 -5.92 14.02
N ASP A 123 -31.10 -5.87 14.16
CA ASP A 123 -31.78 -5.71 15.44
C ASP A 123 -31.41 -6.80 16.45
N ALA A 124 -31.22 -8.04 16.00
CA ALA A 124 -30.79 -9.14 16.85
C ALA A 124 -29.51 -8.81 17.65
N TRP A 125 -28.54 -8.14 17.03
CA TRP A 125 -27.32 -7.70 17.71
C TRP A 125 -27.56 -6.45 18.55
N PHE A 126 -28.24 -5.46 17.99
CA PHE A 126 -28.52 -4.20 18.69
C PHE A 126 -29.37 -4.40 19.96
N ASP A 127 -30.33 -5.33 19.94
CA ASP A 127 -31.21 -5.69 21.07
C ASP A 127 -30.45 -6.32 22.24
N GLN A 128 -29.32 -6.97 21.97
CA GLN A 128 -28.44 -7.45 23.04
C GLN A 128 -27.61 -6.31 23.65
N GLY A 129 -27.54 -5.14 23.01
CA GLY A 129 -26.84 -3.96 23.51
C GLY A 129 -25.49 -3.68 22.83
N TYR A 130 -25.22 -4.29 21.67
CA TYR A 130 -24.07 -3.91 20.84
C TYR A 130 -24.34 -2.55 20.18
N THR A 131 -23.40 -1.62 20.32
CA THR A 131 -23.53 -0.23 19.83
C THR A 131 -22.69 0.04 18.58
N THR A 132 -21.78 -0.86 18.25
CA THR A 132 -21.03 -0.90 16.99
C THR A 132 -21.00 -2.34 16.50
N VAL A 133 -21.38 -2.57 15.25
CA VAL A 133 -21.35 -3.90 14.61
C VAL A 133 -20.87 -3.73 13.17
N GLN A 134 -20.00 -4.61 12.70
CA GLN A 134 -19.65 -4.72 11.28
C GLN A 134 -20.50 -5.82 10.64
N PHE A 135 -21.10 -5.55 9.48
CA PHE A 135 -21.88 -6.53 8.72
C PHE A 135 -21.19 -6.83 7.40
N ARG A 136 -20.71 -8.07 7.26
CA ARG A 136 -19.98 -8.58 6.10
C ARG A 136 -20.95 -9.29 5.17
N LEU A 137 -21.59 -8.49 4.31
CA LEU A 137 -22.69 -8.95 3.44
C LEU A 137 -22.14 -9.76 2.28
N GLY A 138 -22.62 -10.99 2.14
CA GLY A 138 -22.21 -11.90 1.06
C GLY A 138 -20.70 -12.11 1.03
N TYR A 139 -20.05 -12.24 2.19
CA TYR A 139 -18.61 -12.47 2.33
C TYR A 139 -18.09 -13.52 1.34
N GLU A 140 -16.90 -13.33 0.78
CA GLU A 140 -16.29 -14.23 -0.23
C GLU A 140 -17.16 -14.48 -1.49
N PHE A 141 -18.03 -13.55 -1.88
CA PHE A 141 -18.96 -13.71 -3.02
C PHE A 141 -18.31 -14.08 -4.37
N ASN A 142 -16.99 -13.96 -4.50
CA ASN A 142 -16.20 -14.28 -5.69
C ASN A 142 -15.44 -15.63 -5.60
N ILE A 143 -15.62 -16.42 -4.54
CA ILE A 143 -15.02 -17.75 -4.42
C ILE A 143 -15.99 -18.83 -4.94
N PRO A 144 -15.54 -19.66 -5.92
CA PRO A 144 -16.30 -20.83 -6.34
C PRO A 144 -16.49 -21.80 -5.18
N SER A 145 -17.75 -22.19 -4.91
CA SER A 145 -18.25 -23.10 -3.86
C SER A 145 -19.02 -22.45 -2.70
N ILE A 146 -18.98 -21.13 -2.56
CA ILE A 146 -19.85 -20.47 -1.56
C ILE A 146 -21.30 -20.41 -2.07
N SER A 147 -22.27 -20.48 -1.15
CA SER A 147 -23.70 -20.59 -1.51
C SER A 147 -24.26 -19.35 -2.22
N TRP A 148 -23.53 -18.23 -2.16
CA TRP A 148 -23.80 -16.98 -2.86
C TRP A 148 -22.65 -16.60 -3.81
N ASP A 149 -21.99 -17.60 -4.42
CA ASP A 149 -21.01 -17.31 -5.47
C ASP A 149 -21.69 -16.59 -6.64
N VAL A 150 -21.25 -15.37 -6.92
CA VAL A 150 -21.77 -14.55 -8.02
C VAL A 150 -21.25 -15.03 -9.37
N LEU A 151 -20.09 -15.70 -9.40
CA LEU A 151 -19.39 -16.13 -10.62
C LEU A 151 -19.91 -17.47 -11.17
N ASP A 152 -20.49 -18.33 -10.33
CA ASP A 152 -21.19 -19.58 -10.75
C ASP A 152 -22.65 -19.31 -11.20
N ALA A 153 -23.12 -18.06 -11.12
CA ALA A 153 -24.45 -17.72 -11.57
C ALA A 153 -24.55 -17.78 -13.11
N SER A 154 -25.22 -18.82 -13.64
CA SER A 154 -25.48 -18.98 -15.09
C SER A 154 -26.32 -17.84 -15.73
N ALA A 155 -26.80 -16.88 -14.94
CA ALA A 155 -27.62 -15.77 -15.39
C ALA A 155 -26.75 -14.55 -15.77
N PRO A 156 -26.93 -13.98 -16.98
CA PRO A 156 -26.21 -12.76 -17.40
C PRO A 156 -26.46 -11.53 -16.51
N SER A 157 -27.51 -11.53 -15.67
CA SER A 157 -27.87 -10.45 -14.76
C SER A 157 -27.25 -10.55 -13.37
N ALA A 158 -26.61 -11.68 -13.02
CA ALA A 158 -26.30 -12.01 -11.63
C ALA A 158 -25.41 -10.97 -10.93
N ALA A 159 -24.41 -10.43 -11.63
CA ALA A 159 -23.55 -9.37 -11.10
C ALA A 159 -24.34 -8.08 -10.78
N ALA A 160 -25.25 -7.68 -11.68
CA ALA A 160 -26.09 -6.49 -11.48
C ALA A 160 -27.13 -6.72 -10.37
N ASP A 161 -27.72 -7.92 -10.31
CA ASP A 161 -28.68 -8.31 -9.29
C ASP A 161 -28.00 -8.40 -7.91
N PHE A 162 -26.77 -8.94 -7.82
CA PHE A 162 -25.94 -8.95 -6.61
C PHE A 162 -25.71 -7.53 -6.09
N VAL A 163 -25.24 -6.62 -6.97
CA VAL A 163 -25.02 -5.22 -6.61
C VAL A 163 -26.32 -4.57 -6.11
N ALA A 164 -27.45 -4.83 -6.77
CA ALA A 164 -28.74 -4.31 -6.34
C ALA A 164 -29.17 -4.86 -4.96
N ALA A 165 -28.95 -6.15 -4.71
CA ALA A 165 -29.23 -6.79 -3.44
C ALA A 165 -28.36 -6.22 -2.31
N PHE A 166 -27.05 -6.11 -2.54
CA PHE A 166 -26.10 -5.53 -1.58
C PHE A 166 -26.52 -4.12 -1.19
N ARG A 167 -26.81 -3.26 -2.18
CA ARG A 167 -27.27 -1.88 -1.96
C ARG A 167 -28.51 -1.82 -1.09
N ARG A 168 -29.49 -2.71 -1.32
CA ARG A 168 -30.73 -2.75 -0.55
C ARG A 168 -30.46 -3.15 0.89
N MET A 169 -29.73 -4.24 1.11
CA MET A 169 -29.38 -4.74 2.44
C MET A 169 -28.55 -3.72 3.24
N ALA A 170 -27.53 -3.12 2.62
CA ALA A 170 -26.71 -2.08 3.24
C ALA A 170 -27.56 -0.88 3.67
N SER A 171 -28.46 -0.41 2.79
CA SER A 171 -29.36 0.70 3.09
C SER A 171 -30.30 0.39 4.26
N ASP A 172 -30.83 -0.84 4.31
CA ASP A 172 -31.73 -1.28 5.37
C ASP A 172 -31.02 -1.33 6.73
N ILE A 173 -29.81 -1.88 6.78
CA ILE A 173 -29.00 -1.98 7.99
C ILE A 173 -28.57 -0.59 8.48
N HIS A 174 -28.10 0.29 7.58
CA HIS A 174 -27.76 1.67 7.94
C HIS A 174 -28.98 2.45 8.46
N ALA A 175 -30.15 2.27 7.83
CA ALA A 175 -31.38 2.92 8.29
C ALA A 175 -31.79 2.45 9.69
N GLU A 176 -31.65 1.15 9.98
CA GLU A 176 -31.94 0.61 11.31
C GLU A 176 -30.96 1.13 12.36
N ALA A 177 -29.66 1.10 12.06
CA ALA A 177 -28.63 1.63 12.95
C ALA A 177 -28.85 3.12 13.27
N ALA A 178 -29.17 3.92 12.25
CA ALA A 178 -29.49 5.33 12.41
C ALA A 178 -30.75 5.57 13.26
N ALA A 179 -31.80 4.77 13.09
CA ALA A 179 -33.02 4.86 13.89
C ALA A 179 -32.79 4.56 15.37
N ARG A 180 -31.80 3.71 15.68
CA ARG A 180 -31.45 3.31 17.05
C ARG A 180 -30.30 4.11 17.66
N GLY A 181 -29.63 4.95 16.89
CA GLY A 181 -28.47 5.73 17.35
C GLY A 181 -27.24 4.87 17.63
N VAL A 182 -27.09 3.77 16.91
CA VAL A 182 -25.93 2.85 16.97
C VAL A 182 -25.15 2.92 15.66
N THR A 183 -23.96 2.34 15.63
CA THR A 183 -23.10 2.28 14.44
C THR A 183 -23.20 0.90 13.79
N ALA A 184 -23.58 0.86 12.52
CA ALA A 184 -23.40 -0.31 11.66
C ALA A 184 -22.40 0.05 10.56
N GLN A 185 -21.35 -0.77 10.41
CA GLN A 185 -20.39 -0.63 9.31
C GLN A 185 -20.63 -1.76 8.31
N ILE A 186 -20.79 -1.43 7.03
CA ILE A 186 -20.97 -2.41 5.96
C ILE A 186 -19.62 -2.74 5.34
N VAL A 187 -19.28 -4.03 5.36
CA VAL A 187 -18.02 -4.56 4.84
C VAL A 187 -18.26 -5.20 3.48
N TRP A 188 -17.57 -4.72 2.45
CA TRP A 188 -17.52 -5.37 1.13
C TRP A 188 -16.26 -6.24 1.07
N ASN A 189 -16.47 -7.56 1.05
CA ASN A 189 -15.43 -8.55 1.31
C ASN A 189 -15.40 -9.61 0.20
N PRO A 190 -14.51 -9.45 -0.78
CA PRO A 190 -14.12 -10.52 -1.68
C PRO A 190 -13.02 -11.38 -1.06
N GLY A 191 -13.02 -12.67 -1.39
CA GLY A 191 -11.92 -13.58 -1.08
C GLY A 191 -10.78 -13.47 -2.11
N SER A 192 -9.57 -13.82 -1.70
CA SER A 192 -8.43 -13.86 -2.61
C SER A 192 -8.63 -14.96 -3.67
N TRP A 193 -8.75 -14.58 -4.94
CA TRP A 193 -9.09 -15.52 -6.01
C TRP A 193 -8.55 -15.06 -7.37
N THR A 194 -8.42 -15.99 -8.33
CA THR A 194 -7.70 -15.76 -9.60
C THR A 194 -8.59 -15.52 -10.81
N SER A 195 -9.92 -15.56 -10.65
CA SER A 195 -10.86 -15.39 -11.76
C SER A 195 -12.04 -14.48 -11.41
N GLY A 196 -12.78 -14.05 -12.44
CA GLY A 196 -13.91 -13.13 -12.30
C GLY A 196 -13.50 -11.66 -12.25
N ASN A 197 -14.43 -10.75 -12.53
CA ASN A 197 -14.17 -9.31 -12.42
C ASN A 197 -14.74 -8.81 -11.09
N THR A 198 -13.91 -8.78 -10.05
CA THR A 198 -14.33 -8.46 -8.69
C THR A 198 -14.76 -7.01 -8.54
N THR A 199 -14.08 -6.06 -9.18
CA THR A 199 -14.38 -4.62 -9.05
C THR A 199 -15.75 -4.25 -9.61
N GLN A 200 -16.27 -4.98 -10.60
CA GLN A 200 -17.63 -4.79 -11.12
C GLN A 200 -18.73 -5.10 -10.10
N LEU A 201 -18.42 -5.87 -9.05
CA LEU A 201 -19.34 -6.24 -7.97
C LEU A 201 -19.36 -5.20 -6.84
N TYR A 202 -18.57 -4.13 -6.96
CA TYR A 202 -18.56 -3.05 -5.98
C TYR A 202 -19.86 -2.22 -6.05
N PRO A 203 -20.62 -2.11 -4.95
CA PRO A 203 -21.92 -1.46 -4.95
C PRO A 203 -21.82 0.08 -4.97
N GLY A 204 -20.64 0.64 -4.71
CA GLY A 204 -20.37 2.09 -4.67
C GLY A 204 -20.18 2.62 -3.24
N ASP A 205 -19.38 3.69 -3.12
CA ASP A 205 -18.85 4.20 -1.84
C ASP A 205 -19.91 4.54 -0.78
N GLN A 206 -21.12 4.88 -1.20
CA GLN A 206 -22.22 5.23 -0.29
C GLN A 206 -22.83 4.02 0.43
N TYR A 207 -22.52 2.79 -0.01
CA TYR A 207 -23.06 1.55 0.56
C TYR A 207 -22.00 0.72 1.30
N VAL A 208 -20.74 1.14 1.27
CA VAL A 208 -19.60 0.40 1.84
C VAL A 208 -18.85 1.30 2.78
N ASP A 209 -18.69 0.88 4.02
CA ASP A 209 -17.89 1.59 5.00
C ASP A 209 -16.45 1.09 5.00
N ILE A 210 -16.25 -0.22 4.75
CA ILE A 210 -14.96 -0.91 4.83
C ILE A 210 -14.80 -1.81 3.58
N THR A 211 -13.68 -1.66 2.88
CA THR A 211 -13.24 -2.64 1.87
C THR A 211 -12.42 -3.73 2.54
N SER A 212 -12.50 -4.96 2.05
CA SER A 212 -11.88 -6.09 2.74
C SER A 212 -11.25 -7.11 1.80
N LEU A 213 -10.52 -8.06 2.38
CA LEU A 213 -9.95 -9.24 1.75
C LEU A 213 -9.97 -10.41 2.76
N ASP A 214 -10.33 -11.60 2.27
CA ASP A 214 -10.03 -12.86 2.95
C ASP A 214 -8.82 -13.50 2.27
N LEU A 215 -7.77 -13.79 3.06
CA LEU A 215 -6.49 -14.28 2.55
C LEU A 215 -5.80 -15.20 3.56
N TYR A 216 -5.36 -16.37 3.10
CA TYR A 216 -4.67 -17.35 3.93
C TYR A 216 -3.31 -17.71 3.35
N SER A 217 -2.41 -18.21 4.21
CA SER A 217 -1.05 -18.58 3.77
C SER A 217 -0.96 -19.74 2.79
N PRO A 218 -1.78 -20.81 2.90
CA PRO A 218 -1.69 -21.93 1.98
C PRO A 218 -1.92 -21.44 0.55
N THR A 219 -1.11 -21.95 -0.36
CA THR A 219 -1.14 -21.53 -1.76
C THR A 219 -1.98 -22.52 -2.56
N TRP A 220 -3.10 -22.04 -3.11
CA TRP A 220 -4.00 -22.79 -3.99
C TRP A 220 -3.80 -22.33 -5.44
N THR A 221 -2.64 -22.68 -6.00
CA THR A 221 -2.29 -22.32 -7.39
C THR A 221 -2.08 -23.57 -8.25
N GLY A 222 -2.44 -23.47 -9.52
CA GLY A 222 -2.02 -24.39 -10.58
C GLY A 222 -0.89 -23.83 -11.45
N ASP A 223 -0.50 -22.58 -11.23
CA ASP A 223 0.61 -21.90 -11.89
C ASP A 223 1.80 -21.86 -10.93
N PHE A 224 2.88 -22.58 -11.29
CA PHE A 224 4.12 -22.67 -10.53
C PHE A 224 5.25 -21.95 -11.25
N THR A 225 4.93 -20.79 -11.84
CA THR A 225 5.92 -19.86 -12.39
C THR A 225 6.94 -19.50 -11.30
N ASP A 226 8.22 -19.72 -11.59
CA ASP A 226 9.32 -19.40 -10.68
C ASP A 226 9.60 -17.91 -10.68
N TRP A 227 8.99 -17.20 -9.75
CA TRP A 227 9.15 -15.76 -9.56
C TRP A 227 10.54 -15.39 -9.05
N ALA A 228 11.24 -16.31 -8.38
CA ALA A 228 12.63 -16.11 -7.99
C ALA A 228 13.59 -16.01 -9.19
N ASP A 229 13.26 -16.68 -10.30
CA ASP A 229 14.01 -16.62 -11.57
C ASP A 229 13.42 -15.57 -12.54
N GLY A 230 12.69 -14.59 -12.03
CA GLY A 230 12.08 -13.53 -12.85
C GLY A 230 10.90 -14.00 -13.71
N GLY A 231 10.30 -15.15 -13.39
CA GLY A 231 9.03 -15.60 -13.98
C GLY A 231 9.14 -16.31 -15.32
N THR A 232 10.32 -16.83 -15.70
CA THR A 232 10.54 -17.39 -17.04
C THR A 232 10.28 -18.89 -17.18
N GLN A 233 10.14 -19.62 -16.08
CA GLN A 233 10.01 -21.07 -16.08
C GLN A 233 8.96 -21.56 -15.08
N GLN A 234 8.39 -22.73 -15.35
CA GLN A 234 7.58 -23.47 -14.38
C GLN A 234 8.50 -24.40 -13.59
N VAL A 235 8.30 -24.49 -12.28
CA VAL A 235 9.07 -25.40 -11.40
C VAL A 235 8.16 -26.40 -10.71
N ASP A 236 8.75 -27.43 -10.09
CA ASP A 236 7.99 -28.42 -9.33
C ASP A 236 7.21 -27.75 -8.19
N PRO A 237 5.93 -28.12 -7.94
CA PRO A 237 5.11 -27.48 -6.91
C PRO A 237 5.74 -27.47 -5.50
N THR A 238 6.48 -28.51 -5.14
CA THR A 238 7.15 -28.59 -3.83
C THR A 238 8.31 -27.62 -3.75
N ALA A 239 9.12 -27.54 -4.81
CA ALA A 239 10.22 -26.60 -4.91
C ALA A 239 9.68 -25.16 -4.92
N TRP A 240 8.64 -24.91 -5.71
CA TRP A 240 7.96 -23.62 -5.78
C TRP A 240 7.50 -23.16 -4.40
N ALA A 241 6.75 -24.01 -3.69
CA ALA A 241 6.18 -23.67 -2.39
C ALA A 241 7.22 -23.57 -1.28
N SER A 242 8.39 -24.20 -1.42
CA SER A 242 9.50 -24.05 -0.47
C SER A 242 10.23 -22.71 -0.62
N ASN A 243 10.15 -22.06 -1.79
CA ASN A 243 10.81 -20.80 -2.06
C ASN A 243 10.00 -19.61 -1.48
N PRO A 244 10.56 -18.84 -0.53
CA PRO A 244 9.85 -17.72 0.08
C PRO A 244 9.49 -16.61 -0.94
N VAL A 245 10.31 -16.38 -1.96
CA VAL A 245 10.01 -15.36 -3.00
C VAL A 245 8.74 -15.72 -3.77
N ASN A 246 8.56 -16.99 -4.09
CA ASN A 246 7.39 -17.48 -4.81
C ASN A 246 6.12 -17.36 -3.97
N ARG A 247 6.20 -17.69 -2.67
CA ARG A 247 5.08 -17.52 -1.74
C ARG A 247 4.72 -16.05 -1.53
N GLU A 248 5.71 -15.19 -1.27
CA GLU A 248 5.49 -13.75 -1.08
C GLU A 248 4.92 -13.08 -2.34
N HIS A 249 5.39 -13.49 -3.53
CA HIS A 249 4.78 -13.03 -4.79
C HIS A 249 3.32 -13.47 -4.89
N PHE A 250 3.01 -14.74 -4.61
CA PHE A 250 1.64 -15.24 -4.66
C PHE A 250 0.72 -14.52 -3.67
N TRP A 251 1.15 -14.26 -2.43
CA TRP A 251 0.31 -13.55 -1.47
C TRP A 251 0.05 -12.09 -1.87
N ASN A 252 1.01 -11.44 -2.53
CA ASN A 252 0.82 -10.11 -3.09
C ASN A 252 -0.16 -10.11 -4.27
N TRP A 253 -0.01 -11.08 -5.18
CA TRP A 253 -0.77 -11.19 -6.43
C TRP A 253 -1.30 -12.61 -6.60
N THR A 254 -2.31 -12.96 -5.82
CA THR A 254 -2.94 -14.29 -5.90
C THR A 254 -3.51 -14.56 -7.28
N ASN A 255 -3.94 -13.51 -7.99
CA ASN A 255 -4.44 -13.53 -9.37
C ASN A 255 -3.36 -13.41 -10.46
N ALA A 256 -2.07 -13.44 -10.11
CA ALA A 256 -0.99 -13.41 -11.08
C ALA A 256 -1.03 -14.62 -12.02
N THR A 257 -0.59 -14.39 -13.24
CA THR A 257 -0.32 -15.45 -14.23
C THR A 257 1.07 -15.23 -14.82
N ALA A 258 1.65 -16.26 -15.43
CA ALA A 258 2.90 -16.10 -16.19
C ALA A 258 2.87 -14.95 -17.24
N GLN A 259 1.69 -14.56 -17.74
CA GLN A 259 1.54 -13.47 -18.71
C GLN A 259 1.26 -12.10 -18.07
N ASP A 260 0.78 -12.08 -16.83
CA ASP A 260 0.46 -10.88 -16.06
C ASP A 260 0.94 -11.08 -14.62
N PRO A 261 2.23 -10.84 -14.33
CA PRO A 261 2.85 -11.18 -13.06
C PRO A 261 2.46 -10.21 -11.93
N THR A 262 2.08 -8.97 -12.26
CA THR A 262 1.63 -7.96 -11.30
C THR A 262 0.31 -7.37 -11.77
N PRO A 263 -0.78 -8.15 -11.74
CA PRO A 263 -2.07 -7.68 -12.21
C PRO A 263 -2.53 -6.46 -11.41
N GLY A 264 -3.28 -5.58 -12.06
CA GLY A 264 -3.98 -4.47 -11.39
C GLY A 264 -5.51 -4.63 -11.46
N LEU A 265 -6.25 -3.66 -10.92
CA LEU A 265 -7.72 -3.71 -10.73
C LEU A 265 -8.59 -4.04 -11.95
N SER A 266 -8.07 -3.92 -13.17
CA SER A 266 -8.78 -4.31 -14.40
C SER A 266 -8.62 -5.79 -14.76
N ALA A 267 -7.65 -6.48 -14.16
CA ALA A 267 -7.39 -7.89 -14.38
C ALA A 267 -8.43 -8.75 -13.65
N PRO A 268 -8.66 -10.00 -14.12
CA PRO A 268 -9.47 -10.95 -13.38
C PRO A 268 -8.89 -11.28 -12.01
N GLY A 269 -9.74 -11.61 -11.05
CA GLY A 269 -9.38 -12.01 -9.70
C GLY A 269 -9.41 -10.87 -8.67
N TRP A 270 -8.81 -11.14 -7.52
CA TRP A 270 -8.69 -10.23 -6.39
C TRP A 270 -7.51 -10.65 -5.52
N SER A 271 -6.56 -9.73 -5.30
CA SER A 271 -5.34 -9.95 -4.52
C SER A 271 -5.15 -8.93 -3.40
N MET A 272 -4.10 -9.12 -2.57
CA MET A 272 -3.72 -8.14 -1.55
C MET A 272 -3.38 -6.77 -2.15
N GLN A 273 -2.64 -6.74 -3.26
CA GLN A 273 -2.29 -5.47 -3.91
C GLN A 273 -3.52 -4.80 -4.55
N ASP A 274 -4.46 -5.58 -5.11
CA ASP A 274 -5.74 -5.06 -5.57
C ASP A 274 -6.54 -4.44 -4.41
N ALA A 275 -6.66 -5.15 -3.28
CA ALA A 275 -7.39 -4.65 -2.11
C ALA A 275 -6.80 -3.34 -1.55
N ILE A 276 -5.47 -3.24 -1.44
CA ILE A 276 -4.77 -2.03 -1.00
C ILE A 276 -4.99 -0.88 -1.99
N GLN A 277 -4.81 -1.12 -3.29
CA GLN A 277 -5.02 -0.10 -4.31
C GLN A 277 -6.47 0.38 -4.30
N PHE A 278 -7.43 -0.53 -4.22
CA PHE A 278 -8.85 -0.22 -4.24
C PHE A 278 -9.28 0.58 -3.02
N ALA A 279 -8.85 0.17 -1.82
CA ALA A 279 -9.10 0.91 -0.58
C ALA A 279 -8.61 2.36 -0.68
N ARG A 280 -7.41 2.56 -1.24
CA ARG A 280 -6.82 3.89 -1.47
C ARG A 280 -7.62 4.71 -2.49
N GLU A 281 -7.96 4.13 -3.64
CA GLU A 281 -8.71 4.83 -4.71
C GLU A 281 -10.11 5.27 -4.27
N HIS A 282 -10.75 4.47 -3.39
CA HIS A 282 -12.08 4.74 -2.86
C HIS A 282 -12.09 5.49 -1.52
N GLY A 283 -10.91 5.77 -0.94
CA GLY A 283 -10.79 6.42 0.36
C GLY A 283 -11.44 5.63 1.49
N LYS A 284 -11.38 4.30 1.43
CA LYS A 284 -12.00 3.39 2.41
C LYS A 284 -10.93 2.74 3.29
N PRO A 285 -11.23 2.47 4.58
CA PRO A 285 -10.43 1.56 5.39
C PRO A 285 -10.37 0.16 4.78
N LEU A 286 -9.26 -0.53 4.99
CA LEU A 286 -9.04 -1.92 4.62
C LEU A 286 -9.14 -2.82 5.85
N SER A 287 -9.99 -3.84 5.79
CA SER A 287 -10.00 -4.95 6.75
C SER A 287 -9.39 -6.20 6.10
N ILE A 288 -8.69 -7.01 6.90
CA ILE A 288 -8.45 -8.40 6.56
C ILE A 288 -9.45 -9.20 7.37
N SER A 289 -10.60 -9.53 6.77
CA SER A 289 -11.74 -10.06 7.51
C SER A 289 -11.64 -11.56 7.77
N GLU A 290 -10.78 -12.28 7.06
CA GLU A 290 -10.22 -13.54 7.53
C GLU A 290 -8.76 -13.67 7.12
N THR A 291 -7.94 -14.15 8.05
CA THR A 291 -6.58 -14.61 7.75
C THR A 291 -6.13 -15.72 8.66
N GLY A 292 -5.27 -16.59 8.16
CA GLY A 292 -4.67 -17.67 8.92
C GLY A 292 -3.39 -18.16 8.28
N ALA A 293 -2.42 -18.51 9.12
CA ALA A 293 -1.16 -19.10 8.68
C ALA A 293 -1.24 -20.63 8.65
N GLY A 294 -0.33 -21.22 7.88
CA GLY A 294 0.00 -22.64 7.86
C GLY A 294 -0.96 -23.53 7.08
N ASN A 295 -0.38 -24.48 6.38
CA ASN A 295 -1.08 -25.48 5.60
C ASN A 295 -1.68 -26.59 6.48
N ALA A 296 -2.79 -27.17 6.02
CA ALA A 296 -3.39 -28.33 6.65
C ALA A 296 -2.65 -29.60 6.18
N PRO A 297 -2.25 -30.51 7.09
CA PRO A 297 -1.62 -31.78 6.71
C PRO A 297 -2.49 -32.66 5.80
N SER A 298 -3.81 -32.42 5.78
CA SER A 298 -4.83 -33.21 5.11
C SER A 298 -5.38 -32.60 3.83
N SER A 299 -4.94 -31.41 3.42
CA SER A 299 -5.43 -30.76 2.19
C SER A 299 -4.57 -31.19 0.99
N PRO A 300 -5.08 -32.03 0.07
CA PRO A 300 -4.30 -32.48 -1.08
C PRO A 300 -4.13 -31.40 -2.17
N ALA A 301 -4.77 -30.23 -2.02
CA ALA A 301 -4.85 -29.19 -3.04
C ALA A 301 -4.14 -27.88 -2.69
N SER A 302 -3.45 -27.79 -1.54
CA SER A 302 -2.72 -26.60 -1.10
C SER A 302 -1.26 -26.89 -0.82
N TYR A 303 -0.40 -25.91 -1.11
CA TYR A 303 1.03 -25.97 -0.84
C TYR A 303 1.48 -24.92 0.19
N GLY A 304 2.61 -25.18 0.83
CA GLY A 304 3.22 -24.29 1.82
C GLY A 304 3.54 -25.00 3.14
N PRO A 305 4.30 -24.35 4.04
CA PRO A 305 4.64 -24.89 5.36
C PRO A 305 3.40 -25.09 6.24
N VAL A 306 3.46 -26.06 7.16
CA VAL A 306 2.40 -26.28 8.17
C VAL A 306 2.50 -25.30 9.35
N ASP A 307 3.73 -24.88 9.69
CA ASP A 307 4.07 -23.86 10.69
C ASP A 307 4.78 -22.74 9.90
N ASP A 308 4.02 -21.76 9.42
CA ASP A 308 4.40 -20.75 8.41
C ASP A 308 4.55 -19.33 8.99
N PRO A 309 5.67 -19.02 9.68
CA PRO A 309 5.92 -17.69 10.24
C PRO A 309 6.19 -16.62 9.17
N ASP A 310 6.53 -17.02 7.94
CA ASP A 310 6.86 -16.09 6.85
C ASP A 310 5.64 -15.33 6.38
N PHE A 311 4.49 -15.99 6.28
CA PHE A 311 3.23 -15.34 5.94
C PHE A 311 2.86 -14.24 6.93
N VAL A 312 3.02 -14.49 8.23
CA VAL A 312 2.69 -13.51 9.27
C VAL A 312 3.60 -12.29 9.19
N ARG A 313 4.91 -12.50 8.97
CA ARG A 313 5.88 -11.42 8.74
C ARG A 313 5.52 -10.61 7.49
N TRP A 314 5.25 -11.29 6.38
CA TRP A 314 4.86 -10.68 5.11
C TRP A 314 3.59 -9.85 5.24
N LEU A 315 2.55 -10.39 5.89
CA LEU A 315 1.26 -9.72 6.06
C LEU A 315 1.44 -8.42 6.83
N SER A 316 2.14 -8.45 7.97
CA SER A 316 2.42 -7.25 8.76
C SER A 316 3.21 -6.19 7.99
N GLY A 317 4.26 -6.59 7.26
CA GLY A 317 5.04 -5.67 6.42
C GLY A 317 4.20 -5.04 5.30
N THR A 318 3.33 -5.82 4.68
CA THR A 318 2.45 -5.38 3.59
C THR A 318 1.39 -4.39 4.09
N LEU A 319 0.78 -4.66 5.24
CA LEU A 319 -0.18 -3.75 5.86
C LEU A 319 0.48 -2.45 6.33
N ALA A 320 1.67 -2.51 6.92
CA ALA A 320 2.43 -1.31 7.30
C ALA A 320 2.81 -0.46 6.08
N ALA A 321 3.14 -1.10 4.94
CA ALA A 321 3.37 -0.40 3.69
C ALA A 321 2.09 0.24 3.14
N ALA A 322 0.92 -0.40 3.31
CA ALA A 322 -0.37 0.17 2.94
C ALA A 322 -0.71 1.43 3.76
N GLU A 323 -0.42 1.43 5.07
CA GLU A 323 -0.58 2.62 5.92
C GLU A 323 0.30 3.79 5.48
N GLN A 324 1.55 3.51 5.08
CA GLN A 324 2.44 4.53 4.51
C GLN A 324 1.91 5.10 3.18
N GLN A 325 1.08 4.33 2.47
CA GLN A 325 0.39 4.77 1.25
C GLN A 325 -0.96 5.45 1.54
N GLY A 326 -1.30 5.69 2.81
CA GLY A 326 -2.51 6.39 3.23
C GLY A 326 -3.75 5.51 3.42
N VAL A 327 -3.62 4.18 3.40
CA VAL A 327 -4.72 3.26 3.70
C VAL A 327 -4.86 3.09 5.21
N THR A 328 -6.06 3.21 5.75
CA THR A 328 -6.31 2.91 7.17
C THR A 328 -6.61 1.42 7.34
N ILE A 329 -5.87 0.71 8.19
CA ILE A 329 -6.19 -0.68 8.53
C ILE A 329 -7.27 -0.71 9.62
N GLN A 330 -8.45 -1.23 9.28
CA GLN A 330 -9.61 -1.25 10.16
C GLN A 330 -9.53 -2.35 11.22
N ASN A 331 -9.19 -3.57 10.79
CA ASN A 331 -9.00 -4.74 11.65
C ASN A 331 -8.33 -5.87 10.86
N VAL A 332 -7.67 -6.77 11.58
CA VAL A 332 -7.09 -8.01 11.05
C VAL A 332 -7.63 -9.17 11.87
N ASP A 333 -8.53 -9.95 11.28
CA ASP A 333 -9.28 -11.01 11.95
C ASP A 333 -8.57 -12.35 11.76
N ILE A 334 -7.92 -12.84 12.81
CA ILE A 334 -7.06 -14.02 12.76
C ILE A 334 -7.86 -15.28 13.11
N TRP A 335 -7.85 -16.27 12.23
CA TRP A 335 -8.40 -17.59 12.50
C TRP A 335 -7.46 -18.39 13.38
N ASP A 336 -7.87 -18.63 14.62
CA ASP A 336 -7.18 -19.48 15.58
C ASP A 336 -8.03 -20.71 15.91
N THR A 337 -8.39 -21.41 14.84
CA THR A 337 -9.18 -22.64 14.89
C THR A 337 -8.96 -23.44 13.60
N GLY A 338 -9.47 -24.68 13.57
CA GLY A 338 -9.40 -25.55 12.40
C GLY A 338 -7.97 -25.72 11.87
N ASN A 339 -7.78 -25.41 10.59
CA ASN A 339 -6.50 -25.57 9.89
C ASN A 339 -5.49 -24.45 10.17
N SER A 340 -5.84 -23.40 10.91
CA SER A 340 -4.94 -22.30 11.27
C SER A 340 -4.73 -22.19 12.79
N TYR A 341 -5.10 -23.23 13.53
CA TYR A 341 -5.06 -23.25 14.99
C TYR A 341 -3.61 -23.29 15.52
N PHE A 342 -3.05 -22.13 15.86
CA PHE A 342 -1.68 -22.01 16.36
C PHE A 342 -1.60 -22.02 17.89
N SER A 343 -2.63 -21.52 18.59
CA SER A 343 -2.65 -21.46 20.06
C SER A 343 -2.79 -22.82 20.75
N ASN A 344 -3.00 -23.91 20.01
CA ASN A 344 -2.95 -25.28 20.55
C ASN A 344 -1.51 -25.80 20.77
N GLY A 345 -0.49 -25.01 20.42
CA GLY A 345 0.93 -25.34 20.60
C GLY A 345 1.53 -26.24 19.52
N THR A 346 0.79 -26.57 18.46
CA THR A 346 1.31 -27.38 17.34
C THR A 346 2.06 -26.56 16.29
N ARG A 347 1.94 -25.22 16.34
CA ARG A 347 2.54 -24.27 15.39
C ARG A 347 3.24 -23.13 16.12
N ALA A 348 4.37 -23.50 16.74
CA ALA A 348 5.06 -22.61 17.67
C ALA A 348 5.73 -21.43 16.96
N GLN A 349 6.13 -21.59 15.69
CA GLN A 349 6.74 -20.52 14.92
C GLN A 349 5.69 -19.49 14.47
N GLU A 350 4.52 -19.95 14.03
CA GLU A 350 3.35 -19.11 13.76
C GLU A 350 2.92 -18.33 15.00
N ALA A 351 2.77 -19.00 16.15
CA ALA A 351 2.39 -18.35 17.39
C ALA A 351 3.38 -17.23 17.79
N ALA A 352 4.68 -17.50 17.65
CA ALA A 352 5.71 -16.50 17.91
C ALA A 352 5.65 -15.33 16.92
N ALA A 353 5.39 -15.59 15.64
CA ALA A 353 5.26 -14.56 14.62
C ALA A 353 3.99 -13.71 14.84
N TRP A 354 2.85 -14.32 15.15
CA TRP A 354 1.61 -13.59 15.48
C TRP A 354 1.82 -12.68 16.69
N ASN A 355 2.44 -13.18 17.77
CA ASN A 355 2.80 -12.35 18.92
C ASN A 355 3.70 -11.17 18.53
N GLN A 356 4.73 -11.43 17.73
CA GLN A 356 5.73 -10.44 17.36
C GLN A 356 5.16 -9.33 16.46
N TYR A 357 4.34 -9.68 15.48
CA TYR A 357 3.93 -8.76 14.41
C TYR A 357 2.52 -8.19 14.57
N PHE A 358 1.65 -8.85 15.35
CA PHE A 358 0.27 -8.43 15.58
C PHE A 358 -0.08 -8.33 17.07
N GLY A 359 0.71 -8.96 17.94
CA GLY A 359 0.56 -8.88 19.39
C GLY A 359 1.08 -7.57 19.99
N ALA A 360 0.85 -7.39 21.28
CA ALA A 360 1.29 -6.21 22.01
C ALA A 360 2.73 -6.29 22.58
N GLY A 361 3.39 -7.43 22.39
CA GLY A 361 4.78 -7.68 22.78
C GLY A 361 5.03 -7.77 24.29
N THR A 362 5.57 -8.91 24.75
CA THR A 362 6.46 -8.94 25.93
C THR A 362 7.90 -9.36 25.59
N ALA A 363 8.20 -9.58 24.32
CA ALA A 363 9.57 -9.48 23.83
C ALA A 363 9.75 -8.05 23.33
N THR A 364 10.82 -7.38 23.74
CA THR A 364 11.40 -6.31 22.91
C THR A 364 11.30 -6.74 21.45
N PRO A 365 10.89 -5.86 20.51
CA PRO A 365 10.96 -6.21 19.10
C PRO A 365 12.34 -6.86 18.91
N PRO A 366 12.47 -7.99 18.17
CA PRO A 366 13.80 -8.30 17.69
C PRO A 366 14.28 -6.99 17.08
N PRO A 367 15.45 -6.49 17.48
CA PRO A 367 15.90 -5.20 17.00
C PRO A 367 15.66 -5.23 15.49
N PRO A 368 15.03 -4.18 14.90
CA PRO A 368 14.77 -4.15 13.46
C PRO A 368 16.02 -4.73 12.81
N PRO A 369 15.88 -5.84 12.03
CA PRO A 369 16.96 -6.79 11.73
C PRO A 369 18.23 -6.00 11.68
N ASN A 370 19.17 -6.16 12.62
CA ASN A 370 20.18 -5.14 12.93
C ASN A 370 20.92 -4.73 11.65
N ASN A 371 20.34 -3.73 10.99
CA ASN A 371 20.62 -3.46 9.60
C ASN A 371 22.00 -2.83 9.66
N PRO A 372 22.97 -3.38 8.93
CA PRO A 372 24.28 -2.76 8.90
C PRO A 372 24.14 -1.28 8.55
N SER A 373 24.97 -0.44 9.16
CA SER A 373 24.91 1.01 8.97
C SER A 373 24.88 1.36 7.48
N THR A 374 24.05 2.34 7.12
CA THR A 374 24.01 2.90 5.77
C THR A 374 25.41 3.27 5.30
N VAL A 375 25.75 2.84 4.10
CA VAL A 375 27.00 3.21 3.43
C VAL A 375 26.67 4.31 2.44
N THR A 376 27.43 5.40 2.44
CA THR A 376 27.26 6.50 1.47
C THR A 376 28.52 6.62 0.64
N ILE A 377 28.37 6.63 -0.68
CA ILE A 377 29.46 6.74 -1.66
C ILE A 377 29.15 7.82 -2.68
N GLY A 378 30.18 8.42 -3.27
CA GLY A 378 30.02 9.50 -4.25
C GLY A 378 29.74 10.88 -3.61
N SER A 379 29.30 11.81 -4.44
CA SER A 379 28.96 13.19 -4.06
C SER A 379 28.07 13.82 -5.12
N GLY A 380 27.09 14.62 -4.71
CA GLY A 380 26.18 15.33 -5.62
C GLY A 380 24.81 15.54 -4.99
N PRO A 381 23.90 16.26 -5.67
CA PRO A 381 22.57 16.56 -5.18
C PRO A 381 21.60 15.37 -5.25
N ASP A 382 21.83 14.44 -6.17
CA ASP A 382 20.94 13.31 -6.42
C ASP A 382 21.41 12.07 -5.65
N THR A 383 20.47 11.26 -5.18
CA THR A 383 20.71 10.05 -4.40
C THR A 383 20.01 8.85 -5.02
N LEU A 384 20.77 7.83 -5.41
CA LEU A 384 20.24 6.48 -5.65
C LEU A 384 20.52 5.62 -4.40
N ALA A 385 19.50 5.32 -3.60
CA ALA A 385 19.62 4.47 -2.43
C ALA A 385 19.25 3.03 -2.77
N LEU A 386 20.23 2.13 -2.72
CA LEU A 386 20.04 0.69 -2.95
C LEU A 386 19.81 -0.03 -1.63
N GLN A 387 18.82 -0.91 -1.57
CA GLN A 387 18.61 -1.83 -0.47
C GLN A 387 19.27 -3.17 -0.83
N VAL A 388 20.37 -3.49 -0.16
CA VAL A 388 21.25 -4.59 -0.53
C VAL A 388 21.32 -5.63 0.58
N SER A 389 21.27 -6.91 0.22
CA SER A 389 21.47 -8.04 1.13
C SER A 389 22.28 -9.14 0.45
N GLU A 390 22.74 -10.12 1.21
CA GLU A 390 23.57 -11.23 0.71
C GLU A 390 23.21 -12.58 1.33
N ASP A 391 23.56 -13.65 0.61
CA ASP A 391 23.83 -14.95 1.21
C ASP A 391 25.34 -15.07 1.39
N ALA A 392 25.83 -14.92 2.62
CA ALA A 392 27.26 -14.98 2.88
C ALA A 392 27.75 -16.44 2.90
N TRP A 393 28.70 -16.76 2.03
CA TRP A 393 29.41 -18.04 2.07
C TRP A 393 30.88 -17.87 1.70
N ASN A 394 31.79 -18.40 2.53
CA ASN A 394 33.25 -18.24 2.38
C ASN A 394 33.74 -16.77 2.38
N GLY A 395 33.02 -15.90 3.10
CA GLY A 395 33.19 -14.44 3.16
C GLY A 395 32.05 -13.69 2.47
N ASP A 396 31.95 -12.40 2.73
CA ASP A 396 30.84 -11.55 2.28
C ASP A 396 30.91 -11.21 0.78
N ALA A 397 29.75 -10.91 0.19
CA ALA A 397 29.59 -10.46 -1.17
C ALA A 397 30.19 -9.07 -1.39
N GLN A 398 31.04 -8.98 -2.42
CA GLN A 398 31.75 -7.78 -2.82
C GLN A 398 31.26 -7.33 -4.19
N PHE A 399 30.99 -6.04 -4.33
CA PHE A 399 30.43 -5.51 -5.56
C PHE A 399 30.89 -4.09 -5.86
N THR A 400 30.70 -3.61 -7.08
CA THR A 400 30.84 -2.18 -7.42
C THR A 400 29.55 -1.63 -7.99
N ILE A 401 29.35 -0.32 -7.86
CA ILE A 401 28.18 0.37 -8.39
C ILE A 401 28.64 1.42 -9.40
N ALA A 402 27.99 1.46 -10.57
CA ALA A 402 28.17 2.48 -11.57
C ALA A 402 26.83 3.07 -11.97
N VAL A 403 26.78 4.38 -12.25
CA VAL A 403 25.63 5.06 -12.85
C VAL A 403 26.07 5.59 -14.21
N ASP A 404 25.29 5.27 -15.25
CA ASP A 404 25.57 5.64 -16.65
C ASP A 404 26.98 5.26 -17.11
N GLY A 405 27.44 4.08 -16.66
CA GLY A 405 28.76 3.54 -16.99
C GLY A 405 29.92 4.15 -16.21
N VAL A 406 29.67 5.12 -15.32
CA VAL A 406 30.67 5.71 -14.43
C VAL A 406 30.60 5.05 -13.06
N GLN A 407 31.67 4.36 -12.65
CA GLN A 407 31.73 3.77 -11.31
C GLN A 407 31.76 4.86 -10.24
N ILE A 408 30.92 4.70 -9.22
CA ILE A 408 30.83 5.59 -8.06
C ILE A 408 31.32 4.84 -6.84
N GLY A 409 32.34 5.38 -6.16
CA GLY A 409 33.01 4.70 -5.05
C GLY A 409 33.93 3.55 -5.48
N GLY A 410 34.39 2.77 -4.48
CA GLY A 410 35.22 1.57 -4.68
C GLY A 410 34.42 0.28 -4.57
N THR A 411 35.10 -0.84 -4.35
CA THR A 411 34.46 -2.12 -3.99
C THR A 411 33.71 -1.97 -2.66
N GLN A 412 32.44 -2.33 -2.67
CA GLN A 412 31.55 -2.39 -1.52
C GLN A 412 31.45 -3.83 -1.01
N THR A 413 31.03 -3.98 0.25
CA THR A 413 30.78 -5.27 0.88
C THR A 413 29.39 -5.25 1.49
N ALA A 414 28.51 -6.12 1.03
CA ALA A 414 27.21 -6.33 1.67
C ALA A 414 27.46 -7.10 2.97
N THR A 415 26.74 -6.74 4.03
CA THR A 415 26.84 -7.45 5.33
C THR A 415 25.47 -7.78 5.92
N ALA A 416 24.41 -7.44 5.19
CA ALA A 416 23.03 -7.71 5.57
C ALA A 416 22.64 -9.11 5.10
N SER A 417 22.23 -9.97 6.04
CA SER A 417 21.79 -11.31 5.70
C SER A 417 20.42 -11.31 5.01
N HIS A 418 20.37 -11.83 3.79
CA HIS A 418 19.14 -11.98 3.00
C HIS A 418 18.17 -12.97 3.65
N ALA A 419 18.66 -14.15 4.04
CA ALA A 419 17.87 -15.18 4.73
C ALA A 419 17.27 -14.72 6.08
N ALA A 420 17.86 -13.70 6.73
CA ALA A 420 17.33 -13.11 7.96
C ALA A 420 16.45 -11.88 7.71
N GLY A 421 16.11 -11.58 6.45
CA GLY A 421 15.29 -10.43 6.06
C GLY A 421 15.94 -9.08 6.36
N GLN A 422 17.28 -9.03 6.50
CA GLN A 422 18.01 -7.79 6.72
C GLN A 422 18.23 -7.08 5.39
N SER A 423 18.44 -5.76 5.46
CA SER A 423 18.90 -5.00 4.31
C SER A 423 19.86 -3.89 4.74
N GLN A 424 20.92 -3.71 3.97
CA GLN A 424 21.89 -2.64 4.15
C GLN A 424 21.67 -1.60 3.04
N THR A 425 21.42 -0.35 3.43
CA THR A 425 21.26 0.73 2.47
C THR A 425 22.60 1.24 1.97
N PHE A 426 22.75 1.35 0.65
CA PHE A 426 23.87 2.02 -0.02
C PHE A 426 23.37 3.27 -0.73
N ASN A 427 23.67 4.45 -0.19
CA ASN A 427 23.38 5.74 -0.82
C ASN A 427 24.48 6.08 -1.83
N VAL A 428 24.12 6.11 -3.11
CA VAL A 428 25.00 6.46 -4.22
C VAL A 428 24.70 7.88 -4.64
N LEU A 429 25.59 8.81 -4.30
CA LEU A 429 25.42 10.23 -4.55
C LEU A 429 26.07 10.64 -5.87
N GLY A 430 25.36 11.46 -6.66
CA GLY A 430 25.85 11.99 -7.92
C GLY A 430 25.07 13.21 -8.40
N SER A 431 25.52 13.79 -9.50
CA SER A 431 24.76 14.81 -10.26
C SER A 431 24.26 14.14 -11.55
N PHE A 432 23.25 13.30 -11.42
CA PHE A 432 22.69 12.52 -12.53
C PHE A 432 21.83 13.40 -13.44
N GLY A 433 21.15 14.39 -12.87
CA GLY A 433 20.20 15.22 -13.60
C GLY A 433 18.89 14.47 -13.89
N PRO A 434 17.90 15.11 -14.51
CA PRO A 434 16.62 14.46 -14.79
C PRO A 434 16.68 13.63 -16.07
N GLY A 435 15.78 12.65 -16.13
CA GLY A 435 15.73 11.70 -17.22
C GLY A 435 16.00 10.28 -16.73
N THR A 436 16.18 9.37 -17.69
CA THR A 436 16.41 7.97 -17.40
C THR A 436 17.91 7.69 -17.35
N HIS A 437 18.31 7.02 -16.27
CA HIS A 437 19.69 6.62 -15.97
C HIS A 437 19.76 5.11 -15.82
N ALA A 438 20.95 4.54 -16.01
CA ALA A 438 21.22 3.13 -15.79
C ALA A 438 22.11 2.94 -14.57
N ALA A 439 21.59 2.28 -13.54
CA ALA A 439 22.39 1.78 -12.42
C ALA A 439 22.91 0.38 -12.77
N ARG A 440 24.23 0.18 -12.66
CA ARG A 440 24.91 -1.11 -12.86
C ARG A 440 25.55 -1.53 -11.54
N VAL A 441 25.21 -2.73 -11.08
CA VAL A 441 25.86 -3.41 -9.96
C VAL A 441 26.68 -4.56 -10.55
N ASP A 442 27.91 -4.73 -10.05
CA ASP A 442 28.84 -5.75 -10.54
C ASP A 442 29.31 -6.62 -9.38
N PHE A 443 28.75 -7.81 -9.23
CA PHE A 443 29.11 -8.78 -8.21
C PHE A 443 30.44 -9.45 -8.55
N LEU A 444 31.45 -9.22 -7.71
CA LEU A 444 32.86 -9.45 -8.04
C LEU A 444 33.41 -10.79 -7.57
N ASN A 445 32.90 -11.32 -6.46
CA ASN A 445 33.49 -12.46 -5.77
C ASN A 445 32.51 -13.61 -5.60
N ASP A 446 31.75 -13.95 -6.63
CA ASP A 446 30.93 -15.16 -6.64
C ASP A 446 31.72 -16.43 -6.25
N ALA A 447 31.07 -17.30 -5.47
CA ALA A 447 31.60 -18.62 -5.13
C ALA A 447 30.46 -19.60 -4.80
N TYR A 448 30.49 -20.77 -5.46
CA TYR A 448 29.52 -21.85 -5.26
C TYR A 448 30.18 -23.14 -4.77
N GLY A 449 29.68 -23.68 -3.66
CA GLY A 449 30.16 -24.89 -2.98
C GLY A 449 29.43 -26.19 -3.36
N GLY A 450 28.44 -26.12 -4.25
CA GLY A 450 27.67 -27.29 -4.71
C GLY A 450 26.31 -27.49 -4.03
N SER A 451 25.88 -26.55 -3.18
CA SER A 451 24.52 -26.48 -2.62
C SER A 451 24.11 -25.03 -2.37
N SER A 452 22.80 -24.76 -2.28
CA SER A 452 22.27 -23.42 -1.94
C SER A 452 22.77 -22.89 -0.59
N SER A 453 22.97 -23.75 0.40
CA SER A 453 23.56 -23.37 1.71
C SER A 453 25.06 -23.08 1.67
N THR A 454 25.69 -23.32 0.52
CA THR A 454 27.11 -23.06 0.28
C THR A 454 27.30 -22.19 -0.95
N ASP A 455 26.36 -21.29 -1.20
CA ASP A 455 26.37 -20.38 -2.33
C ASP A 455 26.46 -18.94 -1.84
N ARG A 456 27.26 -18.12 -2.53
CA ARG A 456 27.38 -16.70 -2.22
C ARG A 456 26.60 -15.90 -3.25
N ASN A 457 25.58 -15.20 -2.78
CA ASN A 457 24.70 -14.42 -3.63
C ASN A 457 24.63 -12.97 -3.16
N LEU A 458 24.41 -12.05 -4.11
CA LEU A 458 24.15 -10.64 -3.84
C LEU A 458 22.74 -10.28 -4.33
N TYR A 459 22.04 -9.49 -3.53
CA TYR A 459 20.68 -9.06 -3.81
C TYR A 459 20.58 -7.55 -3.70
N VAL A 460 20.03 -6.90 -4.72
CA VAL A 460 19.39 -5.59 -4.58
C VAL A 460 17.90 -5.86 -4.51
N THR A 461 17.27 -5.60 -3.36
CA THR A 461 15.85 -5.94 -3.12
C THR A 461 14.90 -4.78 -3.39
N ALA A 462 15.42 -3.56 -3.36
CA ALA A 462 14.71 -2.35 -3.74
C ALA A 462 15.70 -1.22 -4.02
N ALA A 463 15.24 -0.17 -4.72
CA ALA A 463 15.95 1.10 -4.77
C ALA A 463 14.99 2.28 -4.69
N THR A 464 15.49 3.41 -4.19
CA THR A 464 14.86 4.72 -4.34
C THR A 464 15.81 5.68 -5.04
N ALA A 465 15.28 6.58 -5.85
CA ALA A 465 15.99 7.68 -6.47
C ALA A 465 15.37 8.99 -5.95
N ASP A 466 16.15 9.79 -5.23
CA ASP A 466 15.70 10.99 -4.50
C ASP A 466 14.48 10.75 -3.60
N GLY A 467 14.48 9.60 -2.93
CA GLY A 467 13.39 9.19 -2.03
C GLY A 467 12.15 8.67 -2.75
N VAL A 468 12.12 8.64 -4.09
CA VAL A 468 11.05 8.04 -4.89
C VAL A 468 11.41 6.59 -5.20
N THR A 469 10.49 5.65 -4.96
CA THR A 469 10.68 4.23 -5.31
C THR A 469 11.01 4.07 -6.80
N VAL A 470 12.03 3.25 -7.10
CA VAL A 470 12.34 2.82 -8.46
C VAL A 470 11.64 1.47 -8.71
N PRO A 471 10.53 1.43 -9.47
CA PRO A 471 9.81 0.18 -9.72
C PRO A 471 10.68 -0.82 -10.47
N GLY A 472 10.71 -2.07 -10.01
CA GLY A 472 11.50 -3.13 -10.65
C GLY A 472 13.02 -3.05 -10.42
N ALA A 473 13.50 -2.21 -9.49
CA ALA A 473 14.90 -2.20 -9.08
C ALA A 473 15.25 -3.39 -8.18
N VAL A 474 15.20 -4.59 -8.78
CA VAL A 474 15.55 -5.86 -8.15
C VAL A 474 16.65 -6.51 -8.98
N LEU A 475 17.78 -6.84 -8.34
CA LEU A 475 18.88 -7.58 -8.94
C LEU A 475 19.14 -8.82 -8.09
N ASN A 476 19.01 -10.00 -8.69
CA ASN A 476 19.35 -11.28 -8.08
C ASN A 476 20.63 -11.79 -8.74
N GLU A 477 21.76 -11.53 -8.10
CA GLU A 477 23.09 -11.83 -8.64
C GLU A 477 23.62 -13.15 -8.07
N TYR A 478 23.12 -14.25 -8.65
CA TYR A 478 23.51 -15.64 -8.33
C TYR A 478 24.84 -16.09 -8.94
N SER A 479 25.46 -15.22 -9.75
CA SER A 479 26.75 -15.50 -10.36
C SER A 479 27.49 -14.20 -10.58
N GLY A 480 28.81 -14.26 -10.61
CA GLY A 480 29.65 -13.08 -10.74
C GLY A 480 29.46 -12.37 -12.09
N GLY A 481 29.52 -11.05 -12.07
CA GLY A 481 29.31 -10.20 -13.23
C GLY A 481 28.33 -9.08 -12.94
N ALA A 482 27.93 -8.36 -13.98
CA ALA A 482 27.13 -7.17 -13.80
C ALA A 482 25.70 -7.29 -14.28
N GLN A 483 24.81 -6.78 -13.44
CA GLN A 483 23.42 -6.54 -13.76
C GLN A 483 23.12 -5.05 -13.67
N SER A 484 21.99 -4.65 -14.24
CA SER A 484 21.61 -3.25 -14.28
C SER A 484 20.10 -3.09 -14.29
N PHE A 485 19.63 -2.03 -13.65
CA PHE A 485 18.27 -1.55 -13.79
C PHE A 485 18.28 -0.07 -14.18
N SER A 486 17.18 0.39 -14.78
CA SER A 486 17.01 1.80 -15.08
C SER A 486 16.27 2.48 -13.94
N PHE A 487 16.67 3.70 -13.61
CA PHE A 487 15.89 4.58 -12.75
C PHE A 487 15.65 5.89 -13.48
N SER A 488 14.55 6.56 -13.17
CA SER A 488 14.28 7.88 -13.72
C SER A 488 14.19 8.87 -12.59
N LEU A 489 14.93 9.97 -12.72
CA LEU A 489 14.77 11.10 -11.84
C LEU A 489 13.67 11.98 -12.45
N PRO A 490 12.56 12.21 -11.72
CA PRO A 490 11.49 13.04 -12.24
C PRO A 490 12.03 14.43 -12.58
N GLY A 491 11.63 14.96 -13.73
CA GLY A 491 11.67 16.40 -13.95
C GLY A 491 10.81 17.03 -12.85
N GLY A 492 11.49 17.57 -11.83
CA GLY A 492 10.93 17.63 -10.48
C GLY A 492 9.67 18.47 -10.32
N SER A 493 8.95 18.24 -9.22
CA SER A 493 8.27 19.33 -8.52
C SER A 493 7.98 19.00 -7.05
N SER A 494 8.78 19.54 -6.15
CA SER A 494 8.30 20.74 -5.44
C SER A 494 9.04 21.93 -6.04
N PRO A 495 8.36 22.98 -6.50
CA PRO A 495 9.03 24.23 -6.88
C PRO A 495 9.82 24.77 -5.67
N PRO A 496 11.01 25.38 -5.88
CA PRO A 496 11.62 26.21 -4.84
C PRO A 496 10.61 27.25 -4.35
N PRO A 497 10.53 27.55 -3.03
CA PRO A 497 9.63 28.57 -2.52
C PRO A 497 9.84 29.90 -3.24
N PRO A 498 8.78 30.68 -3.54
CA PRO A 498 8.92 31.99 -4.17
C PRO A 498 9.80 32.93 -3.34
N VAL A 499 10.77 33.57 -3.99
CA VAL A 499 11.59 34.64 -3.40
C VAL A 499 10.93 35.97 -3.72
N SER A 500 10.91 36.91 -2.77
CA SER A 500 10.30 38.23 -2.98
C SER A 500 11.30 39.35 -2.66
N ILE A 501 11.40 40.35 -3.54
CA ILE A 501 12.28 41.51 -3.41
C ILE A 501 11.49 42.80 -3.60
N GLY A 502 11.97 43.89 -3.00
CA GLY A 502 11.29 45.19 -3.08
C GLY A 502 10.07 45.31 -2.17
N SER A 503 9.20 46.28 -2.46
CA SER A 503 7.98 46.54 -1.70
C SER A 503 6.98 47.34 -2.54
N GLY A 504 5.70 47.03 -2.42
CA GLY A 504 4.62 47.78 -3.07
C GLY A 504 3.41 46.89 -3.37
N PRO A 505 2.34 47.46 -3.92
CA PRO A 505 1.10 46.73 -4.20
C PRO A 505 1.17 45.89 -5.48
N ASP A 506 2.10 46.16 -6.39
CA ASP A 506 2.24 45.44 -7.64
C ASP A 506 3.33 44.36 -7.55
N THR A 507 3.08 43.23 -8.20
CA THR A 507 3.98 42.08 -8.26
C THR A 507 4.32 41.74 -9.71
N LEU A 508 5.56 41.99 -10.12
CA LEU A 508 6.14 41.41 -11.32
C LEU A 508 6.82 40.09 -10.94
N ALA A 509 6.17 38.97 -11.23
CA ALA A 509 6.69 37.63 -10.94
C ALA A 509 7.50 37.11 -12.15
N LEU A 510 8.81 36.96 -11.97
CA LEU A 510 9.73 36.40 -12.96
C LEU A 510 9.90 34.91 -12.72
N GLN A 511 9.89 34.13 -13.79
CA GLN A 511 10.22 32.71 -13.80
C GLN A 511 11.69 32.58 -14.21
N VAL A 512 12.55 32.21 -13.25
CA VAL A 512 14.01 32.20 -13.43
C VAL A 512 14.57 30.79 -13.28
N SER A 513 15.56 30.45 -14.09
CA SER A 513 16.35 29.21 -13.99
C SER A 513 17.79 29.43 -14.45
N GLU A 514 18.69 28.50 -14.19
CA GLU A 514 20.11 28.60 -14.55
C GLU A 514 20.70 27.30 -15.11
N ASP A 515 21.80 27.42 -15.84
CA ASP A 515 22.77 26.33 -15.94
C ASP A 515 23.87 26.62 -14.91
N ALA A 516 23.94 25.85 -13.83
CA ALA A 516 24.91 26.08 -12.76
C ALA A 516 26.29 25.51 -13.13
N TRP A 517 27.34 26.34 -13.03
CA TRP A 517 28.72 25.88 -13.16
C TRP A 517 29.68 26.72 -12.31
N ASN A 518 30.46 26.07 -11.43
CA ASN A 518 31.38 26.72 -10.49
C ASN A 518 30.67 27.68 -9.50
N GLY A 519 29.45 27.33 -9.09
CA GLY A 519 28.52 28.13 -8.28
C GLY A 519 27.34 28.67 -9.10
N ASP A 520 26.31 29.13 -8.40
CA ASP A 520 25.03 29.54 -8.98
C ASP A 520 25.10 30.90 -9.72
N ALA A 521 24.19 31.11 -10.66
CA ALA A 521 23.99 32.35 -11.40
C ALA A 521 23.44 33.45 -10.51
N GLN A 522 24.17 34.57 -10.47
CA GLN A 522 23.86 35.76 -9.70
C GLN A 522 23.45 36.89 -10.63
N PHE A 523 22.37 37.58 -10.29
CA PHE A 523 21.84 38.65 -11.11
C PHE A 523 21.24 39.78 -10.28
N THR A 524 20.97 40.92 -10.90
CA THR A 524 20.15 41.98 -10.30
C THR A 524 18.95 42.28 -11.17
N VAL A 525 17.91 42.87 -10.58
CA VAL A 525 16.71 43.27 -11.31
C VAL A 525 16.48 44.77 -11.15
N ALA A 526 16.22 45.47 -12.25
CA ALA A 526 15.82 46.86 -12.26
C ALA A 526 14.52 47.04 -13.03
N VAL A 527 13.66 47.96 -12.58
CA VAL A 527 12.49 48.41 -13.33
C VAL A 527 12.67 49.88 -13.66
N ASP A 528 12.52 50.23 -14.94
CA ASP A 528 12.76 51.57 -15.49
C ASP A 528 14.12 52.16 -15.11
N GLY A 529 15.15 51.30 -15.05
CA GLY A 529 16.52 51.67 -14.70
C GLY A 529 16.78 51.85 -13.21
N GLN A 530 15.78 51.62 -12.35
CA GLN A 530 15.95 51.60 -10.90
C GLN A 530 16.04 50.15 -10.39
N GLN A 531 17.18 49.77 -9.80
CA GLN A 531 17.36 48.46 -9.19
C GLN A 531 16.39 48.24 -8.02
N ILE A 532 15.78 47.06 -7.97
CA ILE A 532 14.90 46.58 -6.91
C ILE A 532 15.57 45.37 -6.27
N GLY A 533 15.73 45.38 -4.95
CA GLY A 533 16.42 44.30 -4.23
C GLY A 533 17.94 44.37 -4.30
N GLY A 534 18.59 43.25 -4.02
CA GLY A 534 20.05 43.10 -4.01
C GLY A 534 20.55 42.30 -5.21
N THR A 535 21.65 41.57 -5.00
CA THR A 535 22.05 40.48 -5.90
C THR A 535 21.26 39.24 -5.52
N GLU A 536 20.56 38.67 -6.49
CA GLU A 536 19.74 37.48 -6.36
C GLU A 536 20.47 36.28 -6.96
N THR A 537 20.11 35.08 -6.50
CA THR A 537 20.69 33.82 -6.97
C THR A 537 19.59 32.94 -7.57
N ALA A 538 19.79 32.48 -8.81
CA ALA A 538 18.99 31.42 -9.39
C ALA A 538 19.53 30.08 -8.87
N THR A 539 18.65 29.17 -8.47
CA THR A 539 18.95 27.83 -7.97
C THR A 539 18.13 26.74 -8.67
N ALA A 540 17.15 27.13 -9.50
CA ALA A 540 16.37 26.21 -10.33
C ALA A 540 17.14 25.84 -11.60
N SER A 541 17.31 24.54 -11.86
CA SER A 541 18.03 24.05 -13.05
C SER A 541 17.23 24.22 -14.35
N HIS A 542 17.80 24.92 -15.32
CA HIS A 542 17.22 25.14 -16.64
C HIS A 542 17.22 23.87 -17.48
N ALA A 543 18.34 23.14 -17.51
CA ALA A 543 18.44 21.83 -18.17
C ALA A 543 17.40 20.83 -17.65
N SER A 544 16.97 21.00 -16.39
CA SER A 544 15.94 20.18 -15.76
C SER A 544 14.51 20.64 -16.02
N GLY A 545 14.31 21.70 -16.82
CA GLY A 545 13.01 22.32 -17.04
C GLY A 545 12.42 22.96 -15.78
N GLN A 546 13.22 23.15 -14.73
CA GLN A 546 12.77 23.76 -13.49
C GLN A 546 12.72 25.29 -13.63
N THR A 547 12.00 25.91 -12.72
CA THR A 547 11.89 27.36 -12.62
C THR A 547 11.61 27.72 -11.17
N GLN A 548 12.26 28.75 -10.66
CA GLN A 548 11.89 29.40 -9.41
C GLN A 548 11.16 30.71 -9.70
N LEU A 549 10.24 31.07 -8.80
CA LEU A 549 9.52 32.33 -8.90
C LEU A 549 10.24 33.42 -8.11
N LEU A 550 10.59 34.52 -8.78
CA LEU A 550 11.09 35.74 -8.17
C LEU A 550 10.04 36.85 -8.29
N ASN A 551 9.40 37.20 -7.18
CA ASN A 551 8.44 38.28 -7.09
C ASN A 551 9.15 39.62 -6.88
N VAL A 552 9.11 40.49 -7.89
CA VAL A 552 9.63 41.85 -7.82
C VAL A 552 8.49 42.79 -7.46
N LEU A 553 8.47 43.23 -6.19
CA LEU A 553 7.41 44.06 -5.63
C LEU A 553 7.72 45.55 -5.82
N GLY A 554 6.74 46.29 -6.32
CA GLY A 554 6.88 47.71 -6.60
C GLY A 554 5.54 48.44 -6.60
N SER A 555 5.59 49.77 -6.80
CA SER A 555 4.42 50.59 -7.10
C SER A 555 4.61 51.10 -8.53
N PHE A 556 4.07 50.37 -9.50
CA PHE A 556 4.26 50.65 -10.91
C PHE A 556 3.06 51.44 -11.44
N ALA A 557 3.30 52.61 -12.02
CA ALA A 557 2.22 53.44 -12.56
C ALA A 557 1.51 52.74 -13.72
N ALA A 558 0.28 53.14 -14.07
CA ALA A 558 -0.35 52.63 -15.28
C ALA A 558 0.45 53.05 -16.52
N GLY A 559 0.78 52.11 -17.40
CA GLY A 559 1.61 52.36 -18.58
C GLY A 559 2.61 51.25 -18.88
N SER A 560 3.50 51.52 -19.82
CA SER A 560 4.57 50.60 -20.21
C SER A 560 5.83 50.83 -19.37
N HIS A 561 6.44 49.74 -18.95
CA HIS A 561 7.65 49.68 -18.14
C HIS A 561 8.66 48.75 -18.79
N THR A 562 9.93 48.93 -18.43
CA THR A 562 11.01 48.01 -18.82
C THR A 562 11.57 47.35 -17.58
N VAL A 563 11.62 46.02 -17.58
CA VAL A 563 12.42 45.27 -16.61
C VAL A 563 13.75 44.89 -17.23
N THR A 564 14.82 45.10 -16.48
CA THR A 564 16.19 44.74 -16.81
C THR A 564 16.67 43.69 -15.82
N VAL A 565 17.14 42.56 -16.33
CA VAL A 565 17.85 41.53 -15.58
C VAL A 565 19.32 41.62 -15.99
N ASP A 566 20.21 41.75 -15.00
CA ASP A 566 21.64 41.91 -15.25
C ASP A 566 22.40 40.73 -14.66
N PHE A 567 22.82 39.79 -15.51
CA PHE A 567 23.58 38.61 -15.13
C PHE A 567 25.04 38.97 -14.80
N LEU A 568 25.45 38.74 -13.56
CA LEU A 568 26.66 39.35 -12.99
C LEU A 568 27.90 38.46 -13.02
N ASN A 569 27.73 37.15 -12.83
CA ASN A 569 28.84 36.23 -12.58
C ASN A 569 28.99 35.18 -13.68
N ASP A 570 28.85 35.56 -14.94
CA ASP A 570 29.10 34.67 -16.07
C ASP A 570 30.48 33.97 -15.98
N ALA A 571 30.53 32.70 -16.34
CA ALA A 571 31.75 31.92 -16.39
C ALA A 571 31.65 30.77 -17.41
N TRP A 572 32.69 30.65 -18.25
CA TRP A 572 32.80 29.63 -19.29
C TRP A 572 34.06 28.76 -19.14
N GLY A 573 33.88 27.44 -19.10
CA GLY A 573 34.93 26.43 -18.94
C GLY A 573 35.38 25.75 -20.23
N GLY A 574 34.84 26.13 -21.39
CA GLY A 574 35.26 25.61 -22.70
C GLY A 574 34.30 24.58 -23.33
N THR A 575 33.30 24.11 -22.60
CA THR A 575 32.23 23.23 -23.10
C THR A 575 30.87 23.61 -22.53
N SER A 576 29.77 23.24 -23.20
CA SER A 576 28.39 23.57 -22.77
C SER A 576 28.03 23.00 -21.39
N ALA A 577 28.65 21.90 -20.96
CA ALA A 577 28.47 21.34 -19.61
C ALA A 577 29.25 22.11 -18.52
N THR A 578 30.08 23.06 -18.94
CA THR A 578 30.92 23.90 -18.09
C THR A 578 30.63 25.37 -18.34
N ASP A 579 29.37 25.69 -18.63
CA ASP A 579 28.88 27.04 -18.89
C ASP A 579 27.92 27.45 -17.80
N ARG A 580 28.06 28.69 -17.31
CA ARG A 580 27.07 29.26 -16.40
C ARG A 580 26.16 30.21 -17.17
N ASN A 581 24.88 29.87 -17.24
CA ASN A 581 23.88 30.66 -17.95
C ASN A 581 22.70 31.02 -17.05
N LEU A 582 22.06 32.16 -17.33
CA LEU A 582 20.83 32.59 -16.67
C LEU A 582 19.67 32.65 -17.66
N TYR A 583 18.49 32.23 -17.23
CA TYR A 583 17.30 32.22 -18.04
C TYR A 583 16.13 32.86 -17.31
N VAL A 584 15.39 33.70 -18.03
CA VAL A 584 14.01 34.05 -17.68
C VAL A 584 13.11 33.31 -18.66
N THR A 585 12.32 32.37 -18.17
CA THR A 585 11.46 31.50 -18.99
C THR A 585 10.04 32.04 -19.14
N GLY A 586 9.67 33.04 -18.33
CA GLY A 586 8.39 33.73 -18.39
C GLY A 586 8.27 34.84 -17.34
N ALA A 587 7.22 35.66 -17.45
CA ALA A 587 6.86 36.61 -16.42
C ALA A 587 5.35 36.87 -16.35
N SER A 588 4.87 37.35 -15.21
CA SER A 588 3.52 37.89 -15.04
C SER A 588 3.53 39.16 -14.21
N ILE A 589 2.63 40.09 -14.50
CA ILE A 589 2.39 41.32 -13.73
C ILE A 589 1.01 41.25 -13.10
N ASN A 590 0.93 41.29 -11.77
CA ASN A 590 -0.32 41.15 -11.01
C ASN A 590 -1.16 39.95 -11.46
N GLY A 591 -0.49 38.82 -11.72
CA GLY A 591 -1.12 37.57 -12.19
C GLY A 591 -1.47 37.54 -13.68
N THR A 592 -1.24 38.62 -14.44
CA THR A 592 -1.42 38.65 -15.90
C THR A 592 -0.11 38.34 -16.60
N ALA A 593 -0.09 37.31 -17.46
CA ALA A 593 1.11 36.94 -18.21
C ALA A 593 1.65 38.10 -19.06
N VAL A 594 2.97 38.27 -19.08
CA VAL A 594 3.67 39.21 -19.96
C VAL A 594 4.11 38.45 -21.21
N PRO A 595 3.48 38.66 -22.39
CA PRO A 595 3.80 37.89 -23.58
C PRO A 595 5.23 38.17 -24.06
N GLY A 596 5.98 37.11 -24.35
CA GLY A 596 7.37 37.22 -24.85
C GLY A 596 8.41 37.61 -23.80
N ALA A 597 8.06 37.54 -22.52
CA ALA A 597 8.99 37.78 -21.41
C ALA A 597 9.97 36.61 -21.21
N THR A 598 10.89 36.44 -22.17
CA THR A 598 11.92 35.40 -22.14
C THR A 598 13.30 36.00 -22.36
N LEU A 599 14.26 35.65 -21.52
CA LEU A 599 15.67 36.04 -21.64
C LEU A 599 16.53 34.77 -21.59
N SER A 600 17.53 34.69 -22.47
CA SER A 600 18.56 33.64 -22.45
C SER A 600 19.92 34.33 -22.42
N GLU A 601 20.50 34.40 -21.23
CA GLU A 601 21.69 35.20 -20.94
C GLU A 601 22.91 34.30 -20.87
N TYR A 602 23.51 34.06 -22.05
CA TYR A 602 24.71 33.23 -22.24
C TYR A 602 26.03 33.96 -21.96
N SER A 603 25.95 35.21 -21.52
CA SER A 603 27.11 36.04 -21.20
C SER A 603 26.70 37.13 -20.22
N GLY A 604 27.61 37.57 -19.36
CA GLY A 604 27.30 38.59 -18.36
C GLY A 604 26.87 39.94 -18.95
N GLY A 605 25.93 40.60 -18.28
CA GLY A 605 25.43 41.93 -18.62
C GLY A 605 23.90 42.02 -18.72
N PRO A 606 23.35 43.24 -18.90
CA PRO A 606 21.92 43.48 -18.82
C PRO A 606 21.17 43.06 -20.08
N GLN A 607 20.10 42.29 -19.90
CA GLN A 607 19.05 42.07 -20.88
C GLN A 607 17.72 42.63 -20.38
N SER A 608 16.77 42.91 -21.26
CA SER A 608 15.52 43.58 -20.89
C SER A 608 14.34 43.19 -21.75
N PHE A 609 13.16 43.23 -21.16
CA PHE A 609 11.89 43.16 -21.88
C PHE A 609 10.87 44.15 -21.29
N GLY A 610 9.85 44.48 -22.09
CA GLY A 610 8.79 45.39 -21.68
C GLY A 610 7.62 44.67 -21.03
N PHE A 611 6.99 45.30 -20.04
CA PHE A 611 5.69 44.90 -19.52
C PHE A 611 4.77 46.11 -19.41
N SER A 612 3.47 45.89 -19.22
CA SER A 612 2.51 46.99 -19.08
C SER A 612 1.59 46.76 -17.89
N VAL A 613 1.42 47.80 -17.09
CA VAL A 613 0.50 47.82 -15.96
C VAL A 613 -0.79 48.47 -16.42
N LEU A 614 -1.90 47.74 -16.33
CA LEU A 614 -3.21 48.28 -16.67
C LEU A 614 -3.65 49.25 -15.58
N ALA A 615 -4.30 50.35 -15.98
CA ALA A 615 -4.96 51.22 -15.01
C ALA A 615 -6.03 50.40 -14.27
N GLY A 616 -5.90 50.30 -12.94
CA GLY A 616 -6.87 49.58 -12.13
C GLY A 616 -8.27 50.12 -12.38
N THR A 617 -9.20 49.26 -12.82
CA THR A 617 -10.62 49.58 -12.78
C THR A 617 -11.01 49.63 -11.31
N GLY A 618 -11.14 50.84 -10.75
CA GLY A 618 -11.58 51.01 -9.38
C GLY A 618 -12.99 50.45 -9.18
N SER A 619 -13.08 49.27 -8.57
CA SER A 619 -14.08 48.85 -7.57
C SER A 619 -13.75 47.45 -7.07
#